data_AF-A0A822XXG9-F1
#
_entry.id   AF-A0A822XXG9-F1
#
_cell.length_a   1.000
_cell.length_b   1.000
_cell.length_c   1.000
_cell.angle_alpha   90.00
_cell.angle_beta   90.00
_cell.angle_gamma   90.00
#
_symmetry.space_group_name_H-M   'P 1'
#
loop_
_entity.id
_entity.type
_entity.pdbx_description
1 polymer ?
#
loop_
_entity_poly.entity_id
_entity_poly.type
_entity_poly.pdbx_seq_one_letter_code
_entity_poly.pdbx_strand_id
1 'polypeptide(L)'
;MPSEASSTINSCPIKTIMVLVEENRSFINPEIDGVTGKEYNLIVAKDPDSERVYFGNLQLDLCKGSQLERVYFGNQSEYVDPDPAHSFQAIYEQVFGVPWGQQSSSVNKGSVATTMNGFVQQTEIVEKGLSETMMNGFRPEVIPVYKELVSQFAVCDRWFVSLPSSAQPNRLFVHSATSHGYISRDTKKLIQGFPQKTIFDSLDDAGLSFGIYYANLPSKLLYR
;
A
#
# COMPACT_ATOMS: atom_id res chain seq x y z
N MET A 1 25.05 45.34 -7.24
CA MET A 1 24.80 44.54 -8.46
C MET A 1 25.19 43.10 -8.12
N PRO A 2 24.26 42.23 -7.67
CA PRO A 2 24.59 40.82 -7.52
C PRO A 2 24.66 40.18 -8.90
N SER A 3 25.73 39.40 -9.13
CA SER A 3 26.01 38.72 -10.39
C SER A 3 24.97 37.66 -10.70
N GLU A 4 24.41 37.70 -11.89
CA GLU A 4 23.61 36.62 -12.46
C GLU A 4 24.51 35.38 -12.63
N ALA A 5 24.33 34.40 -11.75
CA ALA A 5 24.85 33.06 -11.99
C ALA A 5 24.06 32.46 -13.15
N SER A 6 24.69 32.34 -14.32
CA SER A 6 24.17 31.59 -15.45
C SER A 6 24.02 30.13 -15.05
N SER A 7 22.82 29.73 -14.63
CA SER A 7 22.49 28.32 -14.39
C SER A 7 22.35 27.64 -15.76
N THR A 8 23.36 26.91 -16.18
CA THR A 8 23.23 25.92 -17.26
C THR A 8 22.21 24.88 -16.80
N ILE A 9 20.97 25.03 -17.26
CA ILE A 9 19.93 24.00 -17.07
C ILE A 9 20.37 22.80 -17.91
N ASN A 10 20.97 21.79 -17.27
CA ASN A 10 21.19 20.51 -17.90
C ASN A 10 19.85 20.00 -18.42
N SER A 11 19.74 19.77 -19.73
CA SER A 11 18.49 19.36 -20.33
C SER A 11 18.11 17.96 -19.81
N CYS A 12 17.09 17.89 -18.97
CA CYS A 12 16.53 16.60 -18.55
C CYS A 12 15.96 15.90 -19.80
N PRO A 13 16.36 14.66 -20.12
CA PRO A 13 15.84 13.93 -21.28
C PRO A 13 14.36 13.58 -21.12
N ILE A 14 13.85 13.50 -19.89
CA ILE A 14 12.44 13.21 -19.61
C ILE A 14 11.62 14.48 -19.82
N LYS A 15 10.70 14.44 -20.78
CA LYS A 15 9.79 15.54 -21.11
C LYS A 15 8.34 15.29 -20.71
N THR A 16 7.98 14.02 -20.52
CA THR A 16 6.63 13.59 -20.17
C THR A 16 6.71 12.60 -19.03
N ILE A 17 5.90 12.82 -18.00
CA ILE A 17 5.74 11.90 -16.87
C ILE A 17 4.28 11.44 -16.87
N MET A 18 4.08 10.12 -16.91
CA MET A 18 2.77 9.51 -16.73
C MET A 18 2.75 8.82 -15.37
N VAL A 19 1.77 9.16 -14.54
CA VAL A 19 1.58 8.54 -13.22
C VAL A 19 0.32 7.69 -13.28
N LEU A 20 0.50 6.37 -13.28
CA LEU A 20 -0.59 5.41 -13.13
C LEU A 20 -0.79 5.13 -11.63
N VAL A 21 -1.98 5.43 -11.12
CA VAL A 21 -2.33 5.20 -9.70
C VAL A 21 -3.28 4.01 -9.61
N GLU A 22 -2.74 2.89 -9.14
CA GLU A 22 -3.48 1.64 -8.94
C GLU A 22 -3.99 1.53 -7.50
N GLU A 23 -4.84 0.53 -7.21
CA GLU A 23 -5.48 0.37 -5.89
C GLU A 23 -5.21 -1.01 -5.26
N ASN A 24 -5.19 -1.00 -3.93
CA ASN A 24 -5.38 -2.15 -3.04
C ASN A 24 -4.49 -3.38 -3.30
N ARG A 25 -3.18 -3.17 -3.50
CA ARG A 25 -2.19 -4.26 -3.52
C ARG A 25 -0.97 -3.92 -2.68
N SER A 26 -0.54 -4.86 -1.85
CA SER A 26 0.74 -4.82 -1.16
C SER A 26 1.84 -5.42 -2.03
N PHE A 27 3.09 -5.04 -1.75
CA PHE A 27 4.27 -5.57 -2.42
C PHE A 27 5.20 -6.17 -1.37
N ILE A 28 5.72 -7.36 -1.63
CA ILE A 28 6.72 -8.04 -0.80
C ILE A 28 7.80 -8.55 -1.73
N ASN A 29 9.06 -8.26 -1.41
CA ASN A 29 10.22 -8.80 -2.09
C ASN A 29 11.03 -9.67 -1.11
N PRO A 30 11.08 -11.01 -1.29
CA PRO A 30 11.80 -11.90 -0.38
C PRO A 30 13.32 -11.64 -0.33
N GLU A 31 13.89 -10.95 -1.32
CA GLU A 31 15.31 -10.63 -1.34
C GLU A 31 15.68 -9.45 -0.42
N ILE A 32 14.69 -8.65 0.01
CA ILE A 32 14.90 -7.38 0.73
C ILE A 32 13.86 -7.26 1.84
N ASP A 33 14.23 -7.70 3.05
CA ASP A 33 13.39 -7.65 4.26
C ASP A 33 11.98 -8.27 4.08
N GLY A 34 11.84 -9.19 3.12
CA GLY A 34 10.59 -9.88 2.82
C GLY A 34 10.39 -11.18 3.59
N VAL A 35 9.27 -11.83 3.33
CA VAL A 35 8.89 -13.10 3.95
C VAL A 35 9.80 -14.24 3.48
N THR A 36 10.16 -15.12 4.43
CA THR A 36 11.00 -16.31 4.25
C THR A 36 10.18 -17.60 4.20
N GLY A 37 8.86 -17.52 4.37
CA GLY A 37 7.93 -18.64 4.40
C GLY A 37 7.82 -19.30 5.77
N LYS A 38 8.41 -18.68 6.79
CA LYS A 38 8.33 -19.10 8.20
C LYS A 38 7.45 -18.18 9.04
N GLU A 39 7.15 -17.01 8.50
CA GLU A 39 6.32 -16.00 9.12
C GLU A 39 4.88 -16.52 9.23
N TYR A 40 4.24 -16.23 10.35
CA TYR A 40 2.86 -16.59 10.60
C TYR A 40 2.21 -15.51 11.43
N ASN A 41 0.88 -15.49 11.41
CA ASN A 41 0.05 -14.75 12.34
C ASN A 41 -0.88 -15.73 13.04
N LEU A 42 -1.34 -15.36 14.23
CA LEU A 42 -2.29 -16.16 15.00
C LEU A 42 -3.71 -15.71 14.64
N ILE A 43 -4.68 -16.63 14.65
CA ILE A 43 -6.12 -16.28 14.54
C ILE A 43 -6.49 -15.26 15.61
N VAL A 44 -5.97 -15.42 16.83
CA VAL A 44 -6.05 -14.44 17.92
C VAL A 44 -4.64 -14.00 18.28
N ALA A 45 -4.26 -12.78 17.90
CA ALA A 45 -2.89 -12.26 17.96
C ALA A 45 -2.27 -12.25 19.36
N LYS A 46 -3.10 -12.20 20.41
CA LYS A 46 -2.66 -12.19 21.82
C LYS A 46 -2.68 -13.54 22.51
N ASP A 47 -3.26 -14.56 21.90
CA ASP A 47 -3.37 -15.88 22.48
C ASP A 47 -2.25 -16.77 21.92
N PRO A 48 -1.21 -17.10 22.71
CA PRO A 48 -0.08 -17.89 22.23
C PRO A 48 -0.47 -19.32 21.83
N ASP A 49 -1.62 -19.82 22.29
CA ASP A 49 -2.15 -21.14 21.99
C ASP A 49 -3.10 -21.14 20.77
N SER A 50 -3.38 -19.95 20.21
CA SER A 50 -4.19 -19.81 19.01
C SER A 50 -3.56 -20.53 17.81
N GLU A 51 -4.41 -20.97 16.89
CA GLU A 51 -3.98 -21.53 15.62
C GLU A 51 -3.10 -20.54 14.83
N ARG A 52 -2.06 -21.08 14.19
CA ARG A 52 -1.12 -20.34 13.34
C ARG A 52 -1.54 -20.44 11.89
N VAL A 53 -1.68 -19.30 11.23
CA VAL A 53 -1.81 -19.19 9.79
C VAL A 53 -0.48 -18.65 9.24
N TYR A 54 0.21 -19.49 8.49
CA TYR A 54 1.51 -19.15 7.90
C TYR A 54 1.32 -18.26 6.67
N PHE A 55 2.29 -17.40 6.41
CA PHE A 55 2.38 -16.68 5.15
C PHE A 55 2.78 -17.68 4.05
N GLY A 56 1.75 -18.23 3.41
CA GLY A 56 1.88 -19.30 2.45
C GLY A 56 1.79 -20.70 3.02
N ASN A 57 1.57 -21.65 2.10
CA ASN A 57 1.83 -23.05 2.34
C ASN A 57 3.34 -23.24 2.11
N LEU A 58 4.07 -23.89 3.02
CA LEU A 58 5.44 -24.33 2.75
C LEU A 58 5.37 -25.43 1.67
N GLN A 59 5.15 -25.04 0.42
CA GLN A 59 5.17 -25.93 -0.72
C GLN A 59 6.65 -26.03 -1.13
N LEU A 60 7.32 -27.09 -0.70
CA LEU A 60 8.52 -27.53 -1.42
C LEU A 60 8.05 -27.86 -2.85
N ASP A 61 8.31 -26.96 -3.79
CA ASP A 61 8.11 -27.25 -5.21
C ASP A 61 9.08 -28.37 -5.61
N LEU A 62 8.58 -29.60 -5.57
CA LEU A 62 9.25 -30.77 -6.13
C LEU A 62 9.16 -30.69 -7.66
N CYS A 63 10.13 -30.00 -8.24
CA CYS A 63 10.67 -30.18 -9.59
C CYS A 63 9.70 -30.05 -10.79
N LYS A 64 9.95 -29.03 -11.62
CA LYS A 64 9.99 -29.20 -13.08
C LYS A 64 11.36 -28.75 -13.60
N GLY A 65 12.24 -29.70 -13.90
CA GLY A 65 13.47 -29.44 -14.67
C GLY A 65 14.56 -28.62 -13.98
N SER A 66 15.19 -29.18 -12.96
CA SER A 66 16.56 -28.84 -12.49
C SER A 66 16.89 -27.39 -12.07
N GLN A 67 15.93 -26.53 -11.78
CA GLN A 67 16.16 -25.32 -10.98
C GLN A 67 15.15 -25.25 -9.83
N LEU A 68 15.67 -25.15 -8.61
CA LEU A 68 14.88 -24.86 -7.41
C LEU A 68 14.55 -23.36 -7.43
N GLU A 69 13.33 -23.00 -7.85
CA GLU A 69 12.78 -21.70 -7.51
C GLU A 69 12.42 -21.71 -6.03
N ARG A 70 13.09 -20.87 -5.23
CA ARG A 70 12.71 -20.68 -3.83
C ARG A 70 11.48 -19.79 -3.78
N VAL A 71 10.32 -20.42 -3.66
CA VAL A 71 9.06 -19.75 -3.38
C VAL A 71 8.94 -19.63 -1.86
N TYR A 72 9.10 -18.40 -1.34
CA TYR A 72 9.07 -18.12 0.10
C TYR A 72 7.67 -17.77 0.62
N PHE A 73 6.65 -17.85 -0.23
CA PHE A 73 5.26 -17.55 0.12
C PHE A 73 4.32 -18.35 -0.76
N GLY A 74 3.15 -18.69 -0.24
CA GLY A 74 2.17 -19.44 -1.02
C GLY A 74 1.66 -18.57 -2.15
N ASN A 75 1.30 -19.19 -3.26
CA ASN A 75 0.99 -18.50 -4.52
C ASN A 75 -0.49 -18.70 -4.93
N GLN A 76 -1.34 -18.89 -3.93
CA GLN A 76 -2.74 -19.25 -4.09
C GLN A 76 -3.68 -18.04 -4.01
N SER A 77 -3.14 -16.80 -3.98
CA SER A 77 -4.02 -15.64 -4.03
C SER A 77 -4.69 -15.54 -5.38
N GLU A 78 -6.02 -15.43 -5.32
CA GLU A 78 -6.87 -15.08 -6.45
C GLU A 78 -7.42 -13.67 -6.27
N TYR A 79 -8.35 -13.26 -7.14
CA TYR A 79 -9.09 -12.03 -6.90
C TYR A 79 -9.85 -12.16 -5.58
N VAL A 80 -9.48 -11.35 -4.58
CA VAL A 80 -10.02 -11.46 -3.22
C VAL A 80 -11.31 -10.66 -3.13
N ASP A 81 -12.41 -11.36 -2.88
CA ASP A 81 -13.73 -10.83 -2.53
C ASP A 81 -14.26 -11.69 -1.37
N PRO A 82 -14.50 -11.13 -0.17
CA PRO A 82 -14.54 -9.70 0.17
C PRO A 82 -13.17 -9.02 0.24
N ASP A 83 -13.14 -7.73 -0.13
CA ASP A 83 -11.97 -6.86 -0.01
C ASP A 83 -11.49 -6.80 1.47
N PRO A 84 -10.22 -7.10 1.76
CA PRO A 84 -9.68 -6.98 3.11
C PRO A 84 -9.86 -5.56 3.66
N ALA A 85 -10.10 -5.44 4.97
CA ALA A 85 -10.32 -4.12 5.54
C ALA A 85 -9.03 -3.29 5.50
N HIS A 86 -9.15 -2.07 4.99
CA HIS A 86 -8.04 -1.15 4.74
C HIS A 86 -8.33 0.24 5.34
N SER A 87 -9.16 0.29 6.39
CA SER A 87 -9.35 1.50 7.19
C SER A 87 -8.13 1.75 8.08
N PHE A 88 -7.97 2.97 8.58
CA PHE A 88 -6.93 3.29 9.56
C PHE A 88 -6.99 2.35 10.78
N GLN A 89 -8.19 2.07 11.28
CA GLN A 89 -8.42 1.21 12.43
C GLN A 89 -8.03 -0.24 12.14
N ALA A 90 -8.38 -0.75 10.96
CA ALA A 90 -8.01 -2.10 10.54
C ALA A 90 -6.50 -2.23 10.37
N ILE A 91 -5.84 -1.28 9.68
CA ILE A 91 -4.40 -1.32 9.48
C ILE A 91 -3.66 -1.17 10.81
N TYR A 92 -4.17 -0.36 11.73
CA TYR A 92 -3.63 -0.30 13.09
C TYR A 92 -3.66 -1.68 13.75
N GLU A 93 -4.79 -2.39 13.70
CA GLU A 93 -4.89 -3.72 14.26
C GLU A 93 -3.96 -4.73 13.59
N GLN A 94 -3.82 -4.67 12.27
CA GLN A 94 -2.89 -5.51 11.51
C GLN A 94 -1.44 -5.32 11.96
N VAL A 95 -1.01 -4.06 12.14
CA VAL A 95 0.36 -3.69 12.51
C VAL A 95 0.68 -3.96 13.98
N PHE A 96 -0.28 -3.75 14.88
CA PHE A 96 -0.05 -3.78 16.34
C PHE A 96 -0.66 -5.01 17.05
N GLY A 97 -1.43 -5.84 16.34
CA GLY A 97 -2.13 -6.99 16.93
C GLY A 97 -3.23 -6.63 17.94
N VAL A 98 -3.66 -5.37 17.96
CA VAL A 98 -4.68 -4.84 18.88
C VAL A 98 -5.67 -3.91 18.19
N PRO A 99 -6.97 -4.03 18.48
CA PRO A 99 -7.95 -3.08 17.98
C PRO A 99 -7.63 -1.63 18.38
N TRP A 100 -7.97 -0.69 17.50
CA TRP A 100 -7.88 0.73 17.80
C TRP A 100 -8.91 1.16 18.86
N GLY A 101 -8.50 1.88 19.91
CA GLY A 101 -9.39 2.34 20.99
C GLY A 101 -8.83 3.46 21.88
N GLN A 102 -9.50 3.77 22.99
CA GLN A 102 -9.10 4.84 23.93
C GLN A 102 -7.70 4.63 24.54
N GLN A 103 -7.29 3.37 24.71
CA GLN A 103 -5.93 3.04 25.12
C GLN A 103 -4.92 3.34 23.99
N SER A 104 -5.29 3.19 22.72
CA SER A 104 -4.45 3.52 21.57
C SER A 104 -4.20 5.03 21.39
N SER A 105 -5.09 5.87 21.92
CA SER A 105 -4.98 7.35 21.87
C SER A 105 -4.30 7.95 23.12
N SER A 106 -4.24 7.18 24.21
CA SER A 106 -3.67 7.60 25.50
C SER A 106 -2.26 7.05 25.74
N VAL A 107 -1.77 6.20 24.83
CA VAL A 107 -0.46 5.58 24.91
C VAL A 107 0.57 6.55 24.34
N ASN A 108 1.42 7.06 25.23
CA ASN A 108 2.69 7.69 24.89
C ASN A 108 3.34 6.98 23.69
N LYS A 109 3.75 7.77 22.68
CA LYS A 109 4.57 7.35 21.54
C LYS A 109 5.59 6.26 21.97
N GLY A 110 5.24 4.98 21.83
CA GLY A 110 6.15 3.87 22.16
C GLY A 110 5.63 2.71 23.05
N SER A 111 4.41 2.69 23.60
CA SER A 111 4.01 1.56 24.48
C SER A 111 3.40 0.33 23.78
N VAL A 112 2.99 0.40 22.52
CA VAL A 112 2.52 -0.77 21.77
C VAL A 112 3.60 -1.17 20.77
N ALA A 113 4.12 -2.38 20.91
CA ALA A 113 5.11 -2.92 19.98
C ALA A 113 4.48 -3.10 18.59
N THR A 114 5.21 -2.70 17.55
CA THR A 114 4.91 -3.01 16.15
C THR A 114 5.21 -4.49 15.90
N THR A 115 4.22 -5.35 16.12
CA THR A 115 4.37 -6.81 16.07
C THR A 115 4.08 -7.41 14.69
N MET A 116 3.38 -6.68 13.81
CA MET A 116 2.98 -7.16 12.47
C MET A 116 2.24 -8.51 12.50
N ASN A 117 1.48 -8.77 13.58
CA ASN A 117 0.87 -10.07 13.86
C ASN A 117 -0.66 -10.09 13.86
N GLY A 118 -1.30 -8.98 13.47
CA GLY A 118 -2.76 -8.84 13.48
C GLY A 118 -3.44 -9.05 12.14
N PHE A 119 -2.71 -9.39 11.07
CA PHE A 119 -3.29 -9.52 9.73
C PHE A 119 -4.38 -10.59 9.69
N VAL A 120 -4.06 -11.79 10.19
CA VAL A 120 -5.00 -12.93 10.24
C VAL A 120 -6.20 -12.63 11.12
N GLN A 121 -5.97 -12.14 12.35
CA GLN A 121 -7.04 -11.75 13.27
C GLN A 121 -8.01 -10.76 12.62
N GLN A 122 -7.48 -9.73 11.94
CA GLN A 122 -8.30 -8.71 11.30
C GLN A 122 -9.09 -9.30 10.12
N THR A 123 -8.48 -10.15 9.29
CA THR A 123 -9.19 -10.79 8.17
C THR A 123 -10.28 -11.76 8.60
N GLU A 124 -10.07 -12.52 9.67
CA GLU A 124 -11.08 -13.46 10.20
C GLU A 124 -12.30 -12.74 10.79
N ILE A 125 -12.14 -11.47 11.21
CA ILE A 125 -13.26 -10.61 11.60
C ILE A 125 -14.09 -10.19 10.39
N VAL A 126 -13.46 -9.98 9.22
CA VAL A 126 -14.18 -9.61 7.98
C VAL A 126 -14.98 -10.80 7.49
N GLU A 127 -14.31 -11.94 7.30
CA GLU A 127 -14.93 -13.20 6.89
C GLU A 127 -14.09 -14.37 7.38
N LYS A 128 -14.76 -15.38 7.95
CA LYS A 128 -14.08 -16.58 8.47
C LYS A 128 -13.42 -17.35 7.32
N GLY A 129 -12.13 -17.62 7.42
CA GLY A 129 -11.33 -18.32 6.40
C GLY A 129 -10.69 -17.40 5.35
N LEU A 130 -11.00 -16.10 5.34
CA LEU A 130 -10.39 -15.14 4.42
C LEU A 130 -8.87 -15.03 4.60
N SER A 131 -8.37 -15.34 5.81
CA SER A 131 -6.95 -15.32 6.12
C SER A 131 -6.13 -16.27 5.24
N GLU A 132 -6.69 -17.40 4.80
CA GLU A 132 -6.01 -18.34 3.91
C GLU A 132 -5.70 -17.68 2.56
N THR A 133 -6.64 -16.93 1.98
CA THR A 133 -6.40 -16.24 0.71
C THR A 133 -5.50 -15.01 0.86
N MET A 134 -5.63 -14.29 1.97
CA MET A 134 -4.91 -13.04 2.23
C MET A 134 -3.44 -13.25 2.58
N MET A 135 -3.11 -14.34 3.28
CA MET A 135 -1.73 -14.71 3.65
C MET A 135 -0.98 -15.42 2.51
N ASN A 136 -1.34 -15.15 1.25
CA ASN A 136 -0.70 -15.66 0.04
C ASN A 136 -0.28 -14.50 -0.89
N GLY A 137 0.52 -14.82 -1.90
CA GLY A 137 0.84 -13.94 -3.01
C GLY A 137 0.21 -14.41 -4.33
N PHE A 138 0.25 -13.54 -5.33
CA PHE A 138 -0.18 -13.85 -6.69
C PHE A 138 0.94 -14.54 -7.46
N ARG A 139 0.59 -15.55 -8.28
CA ARG A 139 1.53 -16.08 -9.29
C ARG A 139 1.78 -15.05 -10.39
N PRO A 140 3.00 -14.93 -10.93
CA PRO A 140 3.29 -14.02 -12.03
C PRO A 140 2.36 -14.22 -13.25
N GLU A 141 1.87 -15.45 -13.48
CA GLU A 141 0.99 -15.79 -14.61
C GLU A 141 -0.42 -15.21 -14.48
N VAL A 142 -0.89 -14.92 -13.26
CA VAL A 142 -2.22 -14.31 -13.03
C VAL A 142 -2.16 -12.79 -12.96
N ILE A 143 -0.96 -12.21 -12.91
CA ILE A 143 -0.70 -10.76 -12.94
C ILE A 143 0.37 -10.41 -14.01
N PRO A 144 0.15 -10.80 -15.28
CA PRO A 144 1.17 -10.72 -16.33
C PRO A 144 1.67 -9.29 -16.60
N VAL A 145 0.82 -8.27 -16.39
CA VAL A 145 1.21 -6.86 -16.56
C VAL A 145 2.25 -6.46 -15.50
N TYR A 146 2.01 -6.78 -14.22
CA TYR A 146 2.97 -6.52 -13.15
C TYR A 146 4.27 -7.30 -13.33
N LYS A 147 4.18 -8.56 -13.75
CA LYS A 147 5.34 -9.38 -14.07
C LYS A 147 6.24 -8.67 -15.07
N GLU A 148 5.68 -8.16 -16.16
CA GLU A 148 6.45 -7.48 -17.19
C GLU A 148 7.02 -6.14 -16.69
N LEU A 149 6.22 -5.33 -15.98
CA LEU A 149 6.67 -4.05 -15.42
C LEU A 149 7.87 -4.22 -14.48
N VAL A 150 7.80 -5.19 -13.57
CA VAL A 150 8.89 -5.48 -12.62
C VAL A 150 10.13 -6.04 -13.33
N SER A 151 9.95 -6.80 -14.41
CA SER A 151 11.07 -7.43 -15.15
C SER A 151 11.80 -6.45 -16.06
N GLN A 152 11.14 -5.41 -16.57
CA GLN A 152 11.69 -4.50 -17.57
C GLN A 152 12.04 -3.11 -17.04
N PHE A 153 11.54 -2.73 -15.85
CA PHE A 153 11.71 -1.38 -15.31
C PHE A 153 12.25 -1.39 -13.88
N ALA A 154 12.72 -0.22 -13.43
CA ALA A 154 13.17 -0.04 -12.06
C ALA A 154 12.00 -0.12 -11.07
N VAL A 155 12.20 -0.84 -9.97
CA VAL A 155 11.23 -1.00 -8.89
C VAL A 155 11.71 -0.28 -7.64
N CYS A 156 10.81 0.45 -6.98
CA CYS A 156 11.03 1.00 -5.65
C CYS A 156 10.45 0.04 -4.61
N ASP A 157 11.29 -0.84 -4.05
CA ASP A 157 10.90 -1.90 -3.10
C ASP A 157 10.73 -1.43 -1.65
N ARG A 158 11.18 -0.21 -1.33
CA ARG A 158 10.96 0.47 -0.04
C ARG A 158 10.07 1.69 -0.20
N TRP A 159 9.01 1.56 -1.00
CA TRP A 159 7.99 2.58 -1.20
C TRP A 159 6.80 2.33 -0.27
N PHE A 160 6.59 3.21 0.70
CA PHE A 160 5.49 3.12 1.65
C PHE A 160 4.41 4.16 1.33
N VAL A 161 3.16 3.76 1.56
CA VAL A 161 2.02 4.66 1.51
C VAL A 161 2.17 5.78 2.55
N SER A 162 1.78 7.02 2.21
CA SER A 162 2.00 8.18 3.09
C SER A 162 1.21 8.11 4.39
N LEU A 163 0.00 7.52 4.34
CA LEU A 163 -0.83 7.27 5.52
C LEU A 163 -1.30 5.81 5.51
N PRO A 164 -1.12 5.04 6.60
CA PRO A 164 -1.67 3.68 6.73
C PRO A 164 -3.19 3.74 6.92
N SER A 165 -3.91 4.07 5.84
CA SER A 165 -5.36 4.21 5.78
C SER A 165 -5.84 3.96 4.34
N SER A 166 -7.14 4.11 4.12
CA SER A 166 -7.80 3.86 2.85
C SER A 166 -7.28 4.70 1.67
N ALA A 167 -7.70 4.32 0.47
CA ALA A 167 -7.25 4.93 -0.78
C ALA A 167 -7.43 6.47 -0.84
N GLN A 168 -8.52 7.00 -0.29
CA GLN A 168 -8.85 8.43 -0.46
C GLN A 168 -7.83 9.37 0.19
N PRO A 169 -7.48 9.26 1.49
CA PRO A 169 -6.37 10.01 2.07
C PRO A 169 -5.07 9.95 1.26
N ASN A 170 -4.72 8.78 0.73
CA ASN A 170 -3.46 8.60 0.00
C ASN A 170 -3.49 9.19 -1.41
N ARG A 171 -4.65 9.20 -2.08
CA ARG A 171 -4.85 10.00 -3.29
C ARG A 171 -4.64 11.50 -3.03
N LEU A 172 -5.00 12.00 -1.85
CA LEU A 172 -4.69 13.39 -1.47
C LEU A 172 -3.18 13.63 -1.35
N PHE A 173 -2.43 12.71 -0.75
CA PHE A 173 -0.98 12.78 -0.68
C PHE A 173 -0.32 12.77 -2.06
N VAL A 174 -0.77 11.94 -3.00
CA VAL A 174 -0.26 11.92 -4.38
C VAL A 174 -0.41 13.29 -5.04
N HIS A 175 -1.53 13.97 -4.80
CA HIS A 175 -1.82 15.24 -5.47
C HIS A 175 -1.22 16.46 -4.77
N SER A 176 -1.04 16.43 -3.45
CA SER A 176 -0.76 17.64 -2.65
C SER A 176 0.25 17.46 -1.53
N ALA A 177 0.89 16.29 -1.44
CA ALA A 177 1.82 15.91 -0.37
C ALA A 177 1.25 15.99 1.06
N THR A 178 -0.06 16.09 1.21
CA THR A 178 -0.78 16.09 2.49
C THR A 178 -2.20 15.56 2.30
N SER A 179 -2.81 15.03 3.37
CA SER A 179 -4.25 14.75 3.41
C SER A 179 -5.06 15.83 4.13
N HIS A 180 -4.42 16.90 4.63
CA HIS A 180 -5.06 17.94 5.45
C HIS A 180 -5.86 17.37 6.63
N GLY A 181 -5.24 16.40 7.31
CA GLY A 181 -5.85 15.72 8.46
C GLY A 181 -7.02 14.81 8.11
N TYR A 182 -7.26 14.54 6.82
CA TYR A 182 -8.23 13.55 6.38
C TYR A 182 -7.64 12.15 6.54
N ILE A 183 -8.24 11.36 7.44
CA ILE A 183 -7.74 10.02 7.81
C ILE A 183 -8.75 8.91 7.52
N SER A 184 -10.02 9.24 7.24
CA SER A 184 -11.10 8.27 7.03
C SER A 184 -12.12 8.83 6.03
N ARG A 185 -13.02 7.99 5.51
CA ARG A 185 -14.07 8.36 4.54
C ARG A 185 -15.14 9.27 5.19
N ASP A 186 -14.84 10.55 5.35
CA ASP A 186 -15.80 11.59 5.76
C ASP A 186 -16.34 12.32 4.51
N THR A 187 -17.51 11.90 4.06
CA THR A 187 -18.19 12.45 2.88
C THR A 187 -18.46 13.95 3.00
N LYS A 188 -18.69 14.50 4.20
CA LYS A 188 -18.93 15.94 4.37
C LYS A 188 -17.69 16.74 4.04
N LYS A 189 -16.51 16.28 4.48
CA LYS A 189 -15.22 16.90 4.13
C LYS A 189 -14.94 16.81 2.63
N LEU A 190 -15.25 15.68 1.99
CA LEU A 190 -15.10 15.54 0.53
C LEU A 190 -15.94 16.57 -0.23
N ILE A 191 -17.19 16.80 0.20
CA ILE A 191 -18.09 17.80 -0.43
C ILE A 191 -17.60 19.22 -0.17
N GLN A 192 -17.09 19.51 1.03
CA GLN A 192 -16.51 20.80 1.38
C GLN A 192 -15.24 21.12 0.61
N GLY A 193 -14.58 20.10 0.05
CA GLY A 193 -13.34 20.24 -0.67
C GLY A 193 -12.14 20.59 0.23
N PHE A 194 -10.96 20.42 -0.34
CA PHE A 194 -9.69 20.55 0.36
C PHE A 194 -8.95 21.82 -0.09
N PRO A 195 -8.43 22.65 0.85
CA PRO A 195 -7.84 23.95 0.54
C PRO A 195 -6.35 23.87 0.14
N GLN A 196 -5.78 22.67 0.10
CA GLN A 196 -4.37 22.47 -0.20
C GLN A 196 -4.07 22.64 -1.69
N LYS A 197 -2.98 23.34 -1.98
CA LYS A 197 -2.42 23.45 -3.33
C LYS A 197 -1.99 22.07 -3.83
N THR A 198 -2.33 21.77 -5.07
CA THR A 198 -1.97 20.53 -5.73
C THR A 198 -0.75 20.68 -6.65
N ILE A 199 -0.20 19.56 -7.07
CA ILE A 199 0.80 19.50 -8.14
C ILE A 199 0.24 20.08 -9.45
N PHE A 200 -1.05 19.92 -9.71
CA PHE A 200 -1.69 20.46 -10.92
C PHE A 200 -1.71 21.98 -10.92
N ASP A 201 -1.99 22.60 -9.77
CA ASP A 201 -1.93 24.06 -9.64
C ASP A 201 -0.48 24.55 -9.80
N SER A 202 0.49 23.78 -9.29
CA SER A 202 1.92 24.10 -9.45
C SER A 202 2.40 23.98 -10.89
N LEU A 203 1.86 23.02 -11.67
CA LEU A 203 2.14 22.88 -13.09
C LEU A 203 1.51 24.03 -13.90
N ASP A 204 0.27 24.41 -13.58
CA ASP A 204 -0.43 25.53 -14.21
C ASP A 204 0.29 26.88 -13.96
N ASP A 205 0.65 27.17 -12.71
CA ASP A 205 1.43 28.36 -12.33
C ASP A 205 2.77 28.45 -13.07
N ALA A 206 3.37 27.29 -13.40
CA ALA A 206 4.61 27.19 -14.15
C ALA A 206 4.42 27.22 -15.68
N GLY A 207 3.17 27.31 -16.17
CA GLY A 207 2.85 27.27 -17.60
C GLY A 207 3.11 25.91 -18.26
N LEU A 208 3.11 24.83 -17.48
CA LEU A 208 3.33 23.46 -17.95
C LEU A 208 2.01 22.75 -18.24
N SER A 209 1.98 21.97 -19.32
CA SER A 209 0.79 21.18 -19.67
C SER A 209 0.65 19.94 -18.80
N PHE A 210 -0.60 19.58 -18.47
CA PHE A 210 -0.93 18.32 -17.83
C PHE A 210 -2.32 17.84 -18.24
N GLY A 211 -2.57 16.54 -18.06
CA GLY A 211 -3.87 15.91 -18.26
C GLY A 211 -4.23 15.03 -17.08
N ILE A 212 -5.52 14.95 -16.76
CA ILE A 212 -6.05 14.06 -15.72
C ILE A 212 -7.03 13.10 -16.39
N TYR A 213 -6.65 11.83 -16.46
CA TYR A 213 -7.45 10.77 -17.05
C TYR A 213 -8.03 9.92 -15.93
N TYR A 214 -9.35 9.68 -15.98
CA TYR A 214 -10.08 9.00 -14.92
C TYR A 214 -11.27 8.24 -15.50
N ALA A 215 -11.65 7.13 -14.85
CA ALA A 215 -12.83 6.36 -15.25
C ALA A 215 -14.13 6.92 -14.65
N ASN A 216 -14.06 7.44 -13.41
CA ASN A 216 -15.25 7.83 -12.62
C ASN A 216 -15.30 9.34 -12.35
N LEU A 217 -15.06 9.79 -11.12
CA LEU A 217 -15.01 11.22 -10.75
C LEU A 217 -13.54 11.68 -10.69
N PRO A 218 -13.17 12.80 -11.33
CA PRO A 218 -11.81 13.31 -11.22
C PRO A 218 -11.54 13.80 -9.81
N SER A 219 -10.55 13.21 -9.13
CA SER A 219 -10.20 13.61 -7.77
C SER A 219 -9.74 15.06 -7.65
N LYS A 220 -9.36 15.73 -8.76
CA LYS A 220 -9.07 17.18 -8.78
C LYS A 220 -10.28 18.03 -8.35
N LEU A 221 -11.51 17.57 -8.57
CA LEU A 221 -12.72 18.31 -8.16
C LEU A 221 -12.95 18.32 -6.64
N LEU A 222 -12.13 17.59 -5.89
CA LEU A 222 -12.17 17.59 -4.43
C LEU A 222 -11.34 18.73 -3.82
N TYR A 223 -10.66 19.55 -4.62
CA TYR A 223 -9.84 20.69 -4.15
C TYR A 223 -10.56 22.01 -4.42
N ARG A 224 -10.27 23.04 -3.61
CA ARG A 224 -10.86 24.38 -3.71
C ARG A 224 -9.80 25.48 -3.62
#